data_AF-A0A9N9DYA2-F1
#
_entry.id   AF-A0A9N9DYA2-F1
#
_cell.length_a   1.000
_cell.length_b   1.000
_cell.length_c   1.000
_cell.angle_alpha   90.00
_cell.angle_beta   90.00
_cell.angle_gamma   90.00
#
_symmetry.space_group_name_H-M   'P 1'
#
loop_
_entity.id
_entity.type
_entity.pdbx_description
1 polymer ?
#
loop_
_entity_poly.entity_id
_entity_poly.type
_entity_poly.pdbx_seq_one_letter_code
_entity_poly.pdbx_strand_id
1 'polypeptide(L)'
;SEKTIVEKHLAKKLEYTFIDSGILYHYFAMVYSFLSDDLIYLQLKSRKKTIIDNSCIISRKWTKAASIAQNNRIRKIINEIIQEITRKKRFVVVGRDITTNILPNANIKIVLTANFITRINRRCDKTKSTATKNILPRDKKSYKFIEDAIKV
;
A
#
# COMPACT_ATOMS: atom_id res chain seq x y z
N SER A 1 2.96 -2.31 -10.57
CA SER A 1 2.17 -1.42 -11.47
C SER A 1 3.16 -0.58 -12.27
N GLU A 2 2.87 -0.02 -13.47
CA GLU A 2 3.78 1.05 -13.99
C GLU A 2 3.88 2.21 -12.99
N LYS A 3 2.80 2.46 -12.23
CA LYS A 3 2.79 3.40 -11.09
C LYS A 3 4.04 3.25 -10.21
N THR A 4 4.29 2.03 -9.73
CA THR A 4 5.43 1.72 -8.86
C THR A 4 6.79 2.03 -9.52
N ILE A 5 6.90 1.98 -10.85
CA ILE A 5 8.15 2.30 -11.57
C ILE A 5 8.35 3.81 -11.63
N VAL A 6 7.31 4.55 -12.03
CA VAL A 6 7.35 6.02 -12.10
C VAL A 6 7.61 6.62 -10.71
N GLU A 7 6.91 6.10 -9.70
CA GLU A 7 7.01 6.57 -8.32
C GLU A 7 8.39 6.26 -7.71
N LYS A 8 8.96 5.07 -8.00
CA LYS A 8 10.35 4.74 -7.62
C LYS A 8 11.37 5.64 -8.30
N HIS A 9 11.18 5.93 -9.59
CA HIS A 9 12.08 6.82 -10.33
C HIS A 9 12.03 8.25 -9.78
N LEU A 10 10.82 8.74 -9.45
CA LEU A 10 10.64 10.03 -8.79
C LEU A 10 11.37 10.10 -7.45
N ALA A 11 11.19 9.08 -6.60
CA ALA A 11 11.88 9.00 -5.31
C ALA A 11 13.41 9.06 -5.47
N LYS A 12 13.95 8.31 -6.45
CA LYS A 12 15.37 8.30 -6.76
C LYS A 12 15.86 9.68 -7.23
N LYS A 13 15.12 10.34 -8.12
CA LYS A 13 15.47 11.68 -8.66
C LYS A 13 15.46 12.77 -7.58
N LEU A 14 14.59 12.63 -6.57
CA LEU A 14 14.47 13.58 -5.46
C LEU A 14 15.36 13.23 -4.26
N GLU A 15 16.10 12.11 -4.29
CA GLU A 15 16.83 11.56 -3.15
C GLU A 15 15.92 11.37 -1.90
N TYR A 16 14.72 10.87 -2.15
CA TYR A 16 13.71 10.57 -1.14
C TYR A 16 13.62 9.06 -0.93
N THR A 17 13.29 8.67 0.29
CA THR A 17 13.04 7.26 0.61
C THR A 17 11.70 6.82 0.03
N PHE A 18 11.70 5.73 -0.72
CA PHE A 18 10.49 5.16 -1.33
C PHE A 18 9.82 4.15 -0.40
N ILE A 19 8.51 4.29 -0.18
CA ILE A 19 7.69 3.36 0.59
C ILE A 19 6.52 2.87 -0.26
N ASP A 20 6.38 1.55 -0.42
CA ASP A 20 5.17 0.94 -0.97
C ASP A 20 4.39 0.28 0.16
N SER A 21 3.22 0.84 0.48
CA SER A 21 2.40 0.34 1.58
C SER A 21 1.91 -1.07 1.33
N GLY A 22 1.74 -1.49 0.07
CA GLY A 22 1.37 -2.86 -0.30
C GLY A 22 2.46 -3.86 0.07
N ILE A 23 3.73 -3.50 -0.17
CA ILE A 23 4.90 -4.31 0.19
C ILE A 23 5.00 -4.45 1.72
N LEU A 24 4.63 -3.42 2.48
CA LEU A 24 4.59 -3.51 3.96
C LEU A 24 3.59 -4.57 4.44
N TYR A 25 2.38 -4.65 3.87
CA TYR A 25 1.44 -5.72 4.22
C TYR A 25 1.99 -7.12 3.89
N HIS A 26 2.73 -7.25 2.78
CA HIS A 26 3.40 -8.51 2.45
C HIS A 26 4.55 -8.85 3.41
N TYR A 27 5.33 -7.86 3.83
CA TYR A 27 6.39 -8.03 4.83
C TYR A 27 5.81 -8.54 6.15
N PHE A 28 4.78 -7.88 6.69
CA PHE A 28 4.15 -8.33 7.94
C PHE A 28 3.47 -9.69 7.80
N ALA A 29 2.87 -9.98 6.64
CA ALA A 29 2.29 -11.28 6.38
C ALA A 29 3.32 -12.41 6.34
N MET A 30 4.55 -12.10 5.91
CA MET A 30 5.68 -13.03 5.93
C MET A 30 6.25 -13.18 7.33
N VAL A 31 6.57 -12.07 8.02
CA VAL A 31 7.17 -12.08 9.37
C VAL A 31 6.27 -12.79 10.38
N TYR A 32 4.95 -12.62 10.25
CA TYR A 32 3.99 -13.21 11.17
C TYR A 32 3.13 -14.30 10.52
N SER A 33 3.67 -15.01 9.53
CA SER A 33 2.92 -16.00 8.75
C SER A 33 2.28 -17.10 9.61
N PHE A 34 2.88 -17.41 10.75
CA PHE A 34 2.47 -18.44 11.69
C PHE A 34 1.62 -17.95 12.87
N LEU A 35 1.35 -16.64 12.95
CA LEU A 35 0.60 -16.07 14.07
C LEU A 35 -0.89 -15.87 13.71
N SER A 36 -1.74 -15.88 14.73
CA SER A 36 -3.12 -15.42 14.62
C SER A 36 -3.16 -13.90 14.50
N ASP A 37 -4.22 -13.37 13.90
CA ASP A 37 -4.43 -11.92 13.73
C ASP A 37 -4.32 -11.13 15.05
N ASP A 38 -4.80 -11.69 16.16
CA ASP A 38 -4.68 -11.07 17.49
C ASP A 38 -3.23 -10.99 17.97
N LEU A 39 -2.44 -12.05 17.76
CA LEU A 39 -1.01 -12.03 18.10
C LEU A 39 -0.24 -11.06 17.20
N ILE A 40 -0.58 -10.99 15.91
CA ILE A 40 0.00 -10.00 14.98
C ILE A 40 -0.27 -8.58 15.51
N TYR A 41 -1.52 -8.29 15.88
CA TYR A 41 -1.89 -7.00 16.44
C TYR A 41 -1.08 -6.68 17.71
N LEU A 42 -0.95 -7.62 18.65
CA LEU A 42 -0.18 -7.41 19.89
C LEU A 42 1.31 -7.19 19.62
N GLN A 43 1.91 -7.93 18.68
CA GLN A 43 3.32 -7.77 18.30
C GLN A 43 3.58 -6.41 17.64
N LEU A 44 2.72 -6.01 16.71
CA LEU A 44 2.83 -4.71 16.06
C LEU A 44 2.63 -3.54 17.04
N LYS A 45 1.70 -3.70 17.99
CA LYS A 45 1.43 -2.68 19.01
C LYS A 45 2.61 -2.50 19.97
N SER A 46 3.27 -3.59 20.37
CA SER A 46 4.41 -3.55 21.29
C SER A 46 5.72 -3.09 20.62
N ARG A 47 5.94 -3.45 19.34
CA ARG A 47 7.20 -3.18 18.61
C ARG A 47 7.15 -1.99 17.65
N LYS A 48 6.18 -1.10 17.80
CA LYS A 48 5.89 0.01 16.86
C LYS A 48 7.13 0.82 16.42
N LYS A 49 8.13 0.99 17.29
CA LYS A 49 9.36 1.76 17.02
C LYS A 49 10.50 0.99 16.35
N THR A 50 10.53 -0.35 16.40
CA THR A 50 11.71 -1.17 16.05
C THR A 50 11.64 -1.79 14.65
N ILE A 51 10.50 -1.67 13.98
CA ILE A 51 10.19 -2.46 12.78
C ILE A 51 10.77 -1.87 11.48
N ILE A 52 11.39 -0.69 11.54
CA ILE A 52 11.80 0.06 10.36
C ILE A 52 13.26 -0.26 10.05
N ASP A 53 13.47 -1.38 9.37
CA ASP A 53 14.75 -1.72 8.75
C ASP A 53 14.60 -1.77 7.21
N ASN A 54 15.71 -1.58 6.49
CA ASN A 54 15.80 -1.60 5.03
C ASN A 54 15.26 -2.90 4.41
N SER A 55 15.12 -3.97 5.19
CA SER A 55 14.45 -5.23 4.82
C SER A 55 12.97 -5.08 4.42
N CYS A 56 12.27 -4.02 4.86
CA CYS A 56 10.88 -3.74 4.47
C CYS A 56 10.71 -3.43 2.97
N ILE A 57 11.78 -3.00 2.29
CA ILE A 57 11.74 -2.52 0.89
C ILE A 57 11.78 -3.69 -0.12
N ILE A 58 12.21 -4.89 0.33
CA ILE A 58 12.52 -6.05 -0.53
C ILE A 58 11.62 -7.25 -0.23
N SER A 59 10.37 -7.04 0.22
CA SER A 59 9.50 -8.18 0.55
C SER A 59 8.89 -8.82 -0.71
N ARG A 60 9.00 -10.16 -0.80
CA ARG A 60 8.29 -10.98 -1.79
C ARG A 60 6.78 -10.92 -1.54
N LYS A 61 5.97 -11.08 -2.60
CA LYS A 61 4.50 -11.18 -2.43
C LYS A 61 4.14 -12.41 -1.60
N TRP A 62 3.63 -12.17 -0.40
CA TRP A 62 3.09 -13.20 0.49
C TRP A 62 1.57 -13.36 0.38
N THR A 63 1.08 -14.59 0.51
CA THR A 63 -0.34 -14.96 0.30
C THR A 63 -1.30 -14.32 1.31
N LYS A 64 -0.92 -14.23 2.59
CA LYS A 64 -1.77 -13.68 3.67
C LYS A 64 -1.91 -12.14 3.69
N ALA A 65 -1.19 -11.40 2.84
CA ALA A 65 -1.19 -9.94 2.88
C ALA A 65 -2.59 -9.31 2.69
N ALA A 66 -3.42 -9.92 1.85
CA ALA A 66 -4.79 -9.46 1.63
C ALA A 66 -5.67 -9.65 2.88
N SER A 67 -5.45 -10.71 3.66
CA SER A 67 -6.15 -10.94 4.92
C SER A 67 -5.77 -9.88 5.96
N ILE A 68 -4.47 -9.65 6.12
CA ILE A 68 -3.94 -8.63 7.04
C ILE A 68 -4.45 -7.23 6.69
N ALA A 69 -4.48 -6.88 5.41
CA ALA A 69 -4.98 -5.58 4.95
C ALA A 69 -6.50 -5.39 5.18
N GLN A 70 -7.27 -6.48 5.28
CA GLN A 70 -8.70 -6.44 5.59
C GLN A 70 -8.97 -6.30 7.10
N ASN A 71 -8.03 -6.73 7.95
CA ASN A 71 -8.14 -6.56 9.39
C ASN A 71 -7.94 -5.08 9.79
N ASN A 72 -9.02 -4.42 10.22
CA ASN A 72 -9.00 -2.99 10.56
C ASN A 72 -8.03 -2.65 11.70
N ARG A 73 -7.87 -3.53 12.70
CA ARG A 73 -6.98 -3.29 13.86
C ARG A 73 -5.51 -3.28 13.42
N ILE A 74 -5.12 -4.27 12.63
CA ILE A 74 -3.76 -4.36 12.08
C ILE A 74 -3.50 -3.24 11.09
N ARG A 75 -4.46 -2.95 10.20
CA ARG A 75 -4.37 -1.85 9.23
C ARG A 75 -4.13 -0.51 9.94
N LYS A 76 -4.83 -0.24 11.05
CA LYS A 76 -4.65 0.99 11.83
C LYS A 76 -3.21 1.12 12.34
N ILE A 77 -2.63 0.07 12.91
CA ILE A 77 -1.24 0.12 13.39
C ILE A 77 -0.26 0.33 12.24
N ILE A 78 -0.44 -0.36 11.12
CA ILE A 78 0.43 -0.19 9.94
C ILE A 78 0.35 1.24 9.41
N ASN A 79 -0.84 1.85 9.38
CA ASN A 79 -1.00 3.25 8.99
C ASN A 79 -0.27 4.19 9.96
N GLU A 80 -0.37 3.96 11.27
CA GLU A 80 0.36 4.75 12.27
C GLU A 80 1.88 4.60 12.13
N ILE A 81 2.39 3.40 11.80
CA ILE A 81 3.80 3.19 11.49
C ILE A 81 4.20 4.02 10.27
N ILE A 82 3.41 4.00 9.19
CA ILE A 82 3.68 4.80 7.98
C ILE A 82 3.69 6.30 8.29
N GLN A 83 2.77 6.78 9.12
CA GLN A 83 2.74 8.18 9.55
C GLN A 83 3.97 8.55 10.40
N GLU A 84 4.39 7.66 11.30
CA GLU A 84 5.56 7.87 12.15
C GLU A 84 6.86 7.95 11.35
N ILE A 85 7.06 7.04 10.37
CA ILE A 85 8.25 7.05 9.51
C ILE A 85 8.31 8.26 8.59
N THR A 86 7.16 8.71 8.12
CA THR A 86 7.06 9.86 7.20
C THR A 86 6.97 11.20 7.92
N ARG A 87 7.03 11.21 9.26
CA ARG A 87 7.02 12.45 10.04
C ARG A 87 8.19 13.37 9.68
N LYS A 88 9.35 12.78 9.36
CA LYS A 88 10.45 13.52 8.73
C LYS A 88 10.13 13.67 7.24
N LYS A 89 10.17 14.89 6.72
CA LYS A 89 9.95 15.14 5.29
C LYS A 89 11.15 14.60 4.51
N ARG A 90 10.93 13.68 3.56
CA ARG A 90 11.82 13.14 2.48
C ARG A 90 11.36 11.74 2.04
N PHE A 91 10.07 11.57 1.76
CA PHE A 91 9.51 10.28 1.37
C PHE A 91 8.60 10.40 0.16
N VAL A 92 8.60 9.37 -0.68
CA VAL A 92 7.56 9.11 -1.68
C VAL A 92 6.84 7.84 -1.24
N VAL A 93 5.55 7.97 -0.89
CA VAL A 93 4.74 6.85 -0.40
C VAL A 93 3.67 6.52 -1.42
N VAL A 94 3.55 5.23 -1.73
CA VAL A 94 2.58 4.71 -2.71
C VAL A 94 1.68 3.66 -2.09
N GLY A 95 0.43 3.65 -2.53
CA GLY A 95 -0.60 2.79 -1.98
C GLY A 95 -1.99 3.26 -2.40
N ARG A 96 -3.02 2.49 -2.02
CA ARG A 96 -4.40 2.77 -2.45
C ARG A 96 -5.00 3.98 -1.74
N ASP A 97 -4.80 4.07 -0.43
CA ASP A 97 -5.49 5.03 0.44
C ASP A 97 -4.50 6.03 1.09
N ILE A 98 -3.36 6.29 0.41
CA ILE A 98 -2.29 7.13 0.93
C ILE A 98 -2.73 8.58 1.06
N THR A 99 -3.31 9.15 0.01
CA THR A 99 -3.63 10.59 -0.08
C THR A 99 -4.83 11.02 0.77
N THR A 100 -5.68 10.06 1.17
CA THR A 100 -6.94 10.31 1.88
C THR A 100 -6.87 9.88 3.35
N ASN A 101 -6.45 8.65 3.64
CA ASN A 101 -6.57 8.09 4.98
C ASN A 101 -5.23 8.05 5.74
N ILE A 102 -4.12 7.83 5.04
CA ILE A 102 -2.83 7.56 5.70
C ILE A 102 -2.01 8.85 5.83
N LEU A 103 -1.88 9.64 4.76
CA LEU A 103 -1.14 10.89 4.73
C LEU A 103 -2.02 12.03 4.17
N PRO A 104 -3.11 12.40 4.86
CA PRO A 104 -4.01 13.46 4.42
C PRO A 104 -3.33 14.84 4.36
N ASN A 105 -2.21 15.03 5.06
CA ASN A 105 -1.48 16.29 5.12
C ASN A 105 -0.16 16.25 4.33
N ALA A 106 -0.02 15.32 3.37
CA ALA A 106 1.16 15.24 2.52
C ALA A 106 1.37 16.55 1.73
N ASN A 107 2.64 17.00 1.61
CA ASN A 107 2.98 18.24 0.90
C ASN A 107 2.57 18.22 -0.58
N ILE A 108 2.64 17.05 -1.21
CA ILE A 108 2.21 16.84 -2.59
C ILE A 108 1.40 15.54 -2.60
N LYS A 109 0.21 15.57 -3.21
CA LYS A 109 -0.65 14.41 -3.43
C LYS A 109 -0.80 14.18 -4.92
N ILE A 110 -0.44 12.98 -5.38
CA ILE A 110 -0.56 12.59 -6.79
C ILE A 110 -1.55 11.42 -6.87
N VAL A 111 -2.68 11.63 -7.55
CA VAL A 111 -3.67 10.58 -7.78
C VAL A 111 -3.62 10.15 -9.24
N LEU A 112 -3.02 8.98 -9.48
CA LEU A 112 -2.99 8.40 -10.83
C LEU A 112 -4.31 7.70 -11.14
N THR A 113 -5.09 8.27 -12.05
CA THR A 113 -6.33 7.67 -12.55
C THR A 113 -6.10 7.00 -13.91
N ALA A 114 -6.98 6.09 -14.27
CA ALA A 114 -7.04 5.48 -15.60
C ALA A 114 -8.46 4.97 -15.77
N ASN A 115 -8.98 4.99 -17.00
CA ASN A 115 -10.31 4.48 -17.26
C ASN A 115 -10.40 2.97 -16.95
N PHE A 116 -11.63 2.49 -16.73
CA PHE A 116 -11.88 1.13 -16.28
C PHE A 116 -11.32 0.06 -17.23
N ILE A 117 -11.51 0.26 -18.54
CA ILE A 117 -11.06 -0.66 -19.60
C ILE A 117 -9.52 -0.77 -19.59
N THR A 118 -8.81 0.36 -19.54
CA THR A 118 -7.35 0.39 -19.44
C THR A 118 -6.85 -0.35 -18.20
N ARG A 119 -7.55 -0.24 -17.06
CA ARG A 119 -7.16 -0.96 -15.83
C ARG A 119 -7.33 -2.47 -15.95
N ILE A 120 -8.39 -2.93 -16.62
CA ILE A 120 -8.63 -4.36 -16.90
C ILE A 120 -7.58 -4.90 -17.86
N ASN A 121 -7.41 -4.26 -19.03
CA ASN A 121 -6.47 -4.69 -20.06
C ASN A 121 -5.06 -4.85 -19.47
N ARG A 122 -4.59 -3.83 -18.74
CA ARG A 122 -3.29 -3.86 -18.06
C ARG A 122 -3.14 -4.95 -16.99
N ARG A 123 -4.24 -5.46 -16.42
CA ARG A 123 -4.18 -6.61 -15.49
C ARG A 123 -4.09 -7.91 -16.25
N CYS A 124 -4.93 -8.09 -17.28
CA CYS A 124 -4.90 -9.25 -18.15
C CYS A 124 -3.51 -9.45 -18.76
N ASP A 125 -2.89 -8.38 -19.26
CA ASP A 125 -1.55 -8.41 -19.85
C ASP A 125 -0.47 -8.87 -18.86
N LYS A 126 -0.65 -8.59 -17.55
CA LYS A 126 0.32 -8.97 -16.50
C LYS A 126 0.12 -10.38 -15.96
N THR A 127 -1.07 -10.97 -16.10
CA THR A 127 -1.38 -12.28 -15.52
C THR A 127 -1.48 -13.42 -16.53
N LYS A 128 -1.43 -13.17 -17.85
CA LYS A 128 -1.54 -14.19 -18.93
C LYS A 128 -2.75 -15.14 -18.82
N SER A 129 -3.72 -14.91 -17.93
CA SER A 129 -4.90 -15.75 -17.80
C SER A 129 -6.09 -15.04 -17.13
N THR A 130 -7.26 -15.57 -17.49
CA THR A 130 -8.65 -15.23 -17.21
C THR A 130 -8.98 -15.10 -15.71
N ALA A 131 -8.78 -13.92 -15.14
CA ALA A 131 -9.25 -13.59 -13.79
C ALA A 131 -10.32 -12.48 -13.80
N THR A 132 -11.28 -12.54 -14.73
CA THR A 132 -12.32 -11.53 -14.91
C THR A 132 -13.30 -11.44 -13.74
N LYS A 133 -13.59 -12.53 -13.01
CA LYS A 133 -14.62 -12.55 -11.94
C LYS A 133 -14.26 -11.74 -10.67
N ASN A 134 -12.99 -11.71 -10.25
CA ASN A 134 -12.58 -11.03 -9.00
C ASN A 134 -12.10 -9.57 -9.18
N ILE A 135 -11.92 -9.13 -10.43
CA ILE A 135 -11.36 -7.81 -10.77
C ILE A 135 -12.44 -6.71 -10.70
N LEU A 136 -13.67 -7.04 -11.09
CA LEU A 136 -14.81 -6.12 -11.25
C LEU A 136 -15.22 -5.40 -9.95
N PRO A 137 -15.43 -6.08 -8.79
CA PRO A 137 -15.90 -5.40 -7.58
C PRO A 137 -14.83 -4.48 -6.96
N ARG A 138 -13.56 -4.88 -7.07
CA ARG A 138 -12.42 -4.15 -6.52
C ARG A 138 -12.17 -2.82 -7.24
N ASP A 139 -12.33 -2.81 -8.56
CA ASP A 139 -12.12 -1.61 -9.37
C ASP A 139 -13.29 -0.63 -9.26
N LYS A 140 -14.54 -1.10 -9.16
CA LYS A 140 -15.70 -0.23 -8.83
C LYS A 140 -15.48 0.53 -7.52
N LYS A 141 -15.05 -0.16 -6.46
CA LYS A 141 -14.74 0.49 -5.16
C LYS A 141 -13.58 1.49 -5.28
N SER A 142 -12.62 1.27 -6.18
CA SER A 142 -11.50 2.19 -6.39
C SER A 142 -11.91 3.48 -7.11
N TYR A 143 -12.93 3.41 -7.98
CA TYR A 143 -13.44 4.58 -8.70
C TYR A 143 -14.11 5.57 -7.75
N LYS A 144 -14.93 5.07 -6.82
CA LYS A 144 -15.58 5.89 -5.78
C LYS A 144 -14.58 6.67 -4.92
N PHE A 145 -13.47 6.04 -4.50
CA PHE A 145 -12.41 6.73 -3.75
C PHE A 145 -11.68 7.82 -4.56
N ILE A 146 -11.62 7.70 -5.89
CA ILE A 146 -11.01 8.72 -6.74
C ILE A 146 -11.92 9.96 -6.79
N GLU A 147 -13.23 9.77 -6.91
CA GLU A 147 -14.20 10.87 -6.84
C GLU A 147 -14.12 11.62 -5.51
N ASP A 148 -14.00 10.89 -4.40
CA ASP A 148 -13.86 11.48 -3.07
C ASP A 148 -12.54 12.26 -2.89
N ALA A 149 -11.46 11.81 -3.55
CA ALA A 149 -10.15 12.46 -3.49
C ALA A 149 -10.01 13.69 -4.39
N ILE A 150 -10.87 13.84 -5.41
CA ILE A 150 -10.89 14.99 -6.34
C ILE A 150 -11.78 16.12 -5.80
N LYS A 151 -12.68 15.85 -4.85
CA LYS A 151 -13.58 16.83 -4.23
C LYS A 151 -12.94 17.75 -3.17
N VAL A 152 -11.62 17.76 -3.05
CA VAL A 152 -10.84 18.59 -2.11
C VAL A 152 -9.88 19.45 -2.91
#